data_AF-A0A0G1DVF4-F1
#
_entry.id   AF-A0A0G1DVF4-F1
#
_cell.length_a   1.000
_cell.length_b   1.000
_cell.length_c   1.000
_cell.angle_alpha   90.00
_cell.angle_beta   90.00
_cell.angle_gamma   90.00
#
_symmetry.space_group_name_H-M   'P 1'
#
loop_
_entity.id
_entity.type
_entity.pdbx_description
1 polymer ?
#
loop_
_entity_poly.entity_id
_entity_poly.type
_entity_poly.pdbx_seq_one_letter_code
_entity_poly.pdbx_strand_id
1 'polypeptide(L)'
;MGQGDWYVAPSTGTGFGAYSLWKSGFGGSSSKQFVKDVDGDGKADVVVYHGSAGDWYAALSTGSSFGAYSLWKGGFGLNSTDQLLADVTNAGKTGGDNKADVIVFYNGTGQGQWYVAPSTGTGFSAYSLWKSGVGSGATSRIVGNINGDGMEDILLYYNVYTDGTTGRWFELFSNGSAFLDPVDWKLGHGNGSRLLPVNCSWQGLGDVYGTGKDAPVVFYSTEGVWKAMPADNYYVADALNFWDIEDIRYVPRTLGGFAQYDSGDPNVIDEHISMITEAGIDFVILDYTNYINYFYIKERGLKFIERLAIWNANNQHRPLKYAVAVGWAGLTRDGASMEYEAGVVWDDFINNPKCPASNYFTLDGKPLLVGFGSRIYYNAYQGDKTNTNRFTLRWGDGQIDADTATVYTANGPETIPSNEYGLYYGWAFINGSLANNDAMVVMPGWNYYLAPIVSRVYNGVPGDRYKLAEVWYNTNWEHDPNFYWNMTKSYNYRYKTE
;
A
#
# COMPACT_ATOMS: atom_id res chain seq x y z
N MET A 1 40.52 -15.65 12.87
CA MET A 1 39.48 -15.25 11.90
C MET A 1 40.06 -15.50 10.51
N GLY A 2 39.22 -15.84 9.51
CA GLY A 2 39.70 -16.29 8.19
C GLY A 2 40.42 -15.21 7.37
N GLN A 3 41.09 -15.61 6.29
CA GLN A 3 41.90 -14.71 5.46
C GLN A 3 41.06 -13.71 4.63
N GLY A 4 39.73 -13.88 4.56
CA GLY A 4 38.88 -13.15 3.63
C GLY A 4 38.81 -13.86 2.28
N ASP A 5 38.25 -15.07 2.30
CA ASP A 5 38.14 -15.93 1.13
C ASP A 5 36.72 -15.86 0.57
N TRP A 6 36.64 -15.58 -0.73
CA TRP A 6 35.39 -15.39 -1.47
C TRP A 6 35.15 -16.59 -2.38
N TYR A 7 34.20 -17.43 -1.98
CA TYR A 7 33.71 -18.53 -2.80
C TYR A 7 32.41 -18.11 -3.48
N VAL A 8 32.33 -18.27 -4.80
CA VAL A 8 31.16 -17.86 -5.60
C VAL A 8 30.61 -19.07 -6.33
N ALA A 9 29.30 -19.28 -6.21
CA ALA A 9 28.51 -20.19 -7.04
C ALA A 9 27.77 -19.33 -8.09
N PRO A 10 28.17 -19.34 -9.37
CA PRO A 10 27.53 -18.49 -10.38
C PRO A 10 26.06 -18.86 -10.60
N SER A 11 25.19 -17.86 -10.78
CA SER A 11 23.81 -18.10 -11.19
C SER A 11 23.75 -18.64 -12.62
N THR A 12 22.85 -19.58 -12.86
CA THR A 12 22.53 -20.15 -14.18
C THR A 12 21.18 -19.66 -14.72
N GLY A 13 20.55 -18.69 -14.05
CA GLY A 13 19.17 -18.25 -14.30
C GLY A 13 18.08 -19.18 -13.75
N THR A 14 18.39 -20.46 -13.54
CA THR A 14 17.47 -21.48 -12.98
C THR A 14 18.01 -22.16 -11.71
N GLY A 15 19.15 -21.70 -11.21
CA GLY A 15 19.86 -22.29 -10.07
C GLY A 15 21.28 -21.75 -9.96
N PHE A 16 22.14 -22.45 -9.21
CA PHE A 16 23.55 -22.10 -9.04
C PHE A 16 24.47 -23.22 -9.53
N GLY A 17 25.59 -22.84 -10.15
CA GLY A 17 26.67 -23.75 -10.51
C GLY A 17 27.49 -24.22 -9.32
N ALA A 18 28.52 -25.03 -9.57
CA ALA A 18 29.50 -25.39 -8.54
C ALA A 18 30.23 -24.14 -8.03
N TYR A 19 30.44 -24.04 -6.72
CA TYR A 19 31.18 -22.93 -6.13
C TYR A 19 32.69 -23.08 -6.36
N SER A 20 33.38 -21.96 -6.57
CA SER A 20 34.84 -21.92 -6.65
C SER A 20 35.42 -20.71 -5.91
N LEU A 21 36.68 -20.79 -5.49
CA LEU A 21 37.40 -19.68 -4.87
C LEU A 21 37.71 -18.61 -5.93
N TRP A 22 37.09 -17.45 -5.82
CA TRP A 22 37.28 -16.31 -6.73
C TRP A 22 38.32 -15.32 -6.21
N LYS A 23 38.53 -15.26 -4.89
CA LYS A 23 39.54 -14.42 -4.25
C LYS A 23 39.91 -14.93 -2.86
N SER A 24 41.15 -14.75 -2.46
CA SER A 24 41.63 -14.93 -1.08
C SER A 24 42.28 -13.63 -0.58
N GLY A 25 42.38 -13.45 0.74
CA GLY A 25 43.07 -12.33 1.36
C GLY A 25 42.31 -11.00 1.37
N PHE A 26 40.98 -10.98 1.15
CA PHE A 26 40.21 -9.74 1.00
C PHE A 26 38.97 -9.71 1.90
N GLY A 27 38.83 -8.66 2.71
CA GLY A 27 37.84 -8.61 3.80
C GLY A 27 38.28 -9.30 5.09
N GLY A 28 39.53 -9.76 5.18
CA GLY A 28 40.13 -10.13 6.47
C GLY A 28 40.09 -8.93 7.43
N SER A 29 39.44 -9.09 8.58
CA SER A 29 39.23 -8.03 9.58
C SER A 29 38.45 -6.79 9.10
N SER A 30 37.67 -6.89 8.01
CA SER A 30 36.71 -5.84 7.64
C SER A 30 35.52 -5.78 8.60
N SER A 31 34.98 -4.59 8.83
CA SER A 31 33.78 -4.36 9.64
C SER A 31 32.48 -4.71 8.91
N LYS A 32 32.41 -4.47 7.59
CA LYS A 32 31.34 -4.96 6.71
C LYS A 32 31.89 -5.39 5.35
N GLN A 33 31.13 -6.23 4.66
CA GLN A 33 31.43 -6.78 3.34
C GLN A 33 30.15 -6.73 2.50
N PHE A 34 30.28 -6.40 1.22
CA PHE A 34 29.18 -6.16 0.30
C PHE A 34 29.46 -6.82 -1.05
N VAL A 35 28.39 -7.21 -1.74
CA VAL A 35 28.45 -7.75 -3.10
C VAL A 35 27.46 -6.98 -3.96
N LYS A 36 27.94 -6.15 -4.87
CA LYS A 36 27.12 -5.30 -5.76
C LYS A 36 27.96 -4.73 -6.90
N ASP A 37 27.33 -4.44 -8.02
CA ASP A 37 27.99 -3.80 -9.16
C ASP A 37 28.34 -2.36 -8.79
N VAL A 38 29.62 -2.00 -8.74
CA VAL A 38 30.08 -0.63 -8.45
C VAL A 38 30.78 0.03 -9.63
N ASP A 39 31.10 -0.70 -10.71
CA ASP A 39 31.70 -0.14 -11.94
C ASP A 39 30.71 0.08 -13.10
N GLY A 40 29.57 -0.60 -13.06
CA GLY A 40 28.46 -0.50 -14.00
C GLY A 40 28.58 -1.44 -15.20
N ASP A 41 29.39 -2.50 -15.09
CA ASP A 41 29.59 -3.49 -16.16
C ASP A 41 28.55 -4.63 -16.18
N GLY A 42 27.60 -4.62 -15.24
CA GLY A 42 26.53 -5.59 -15.08
C GLY A 42 26.89 -6.80 -14.20
N LYS A 43 28.04 -6.78 -13.51
CA LYS A 43 28.48 -7.86 -12.62
C LYS A 43 28.64 -7.36 -11.20
N ALA A 44 28.22 -8.17 -10.23
CA ALA A 44 28.44 -7.84 -8.84
C ALA A 44 29.91 -7.95 -8.44
N ASP A 45 30.47 -6.84 -7.97
CA ASP A 45 31.81 -6.72 -7.39
C ASP A 45 31.82 -7.04 -5.90
N VAL A 46 33.00 -7.11 -5.28
CA VAL A 46 33.13 -7.17 -3.82
C VAL A 46 33.66 -5.83 -3.30
N VAL A 47 32.96 -5.27 -2.31
CA VAL A 47 33.39 -4.09 -1.56
C VAL A 47 33.50 -4.41 -0.08
N VAL A 48 34.57 -3.97 0.57
CA VAL A 48 34.82 -4.18 2.01
C VAL A 48 35.08 -2.86 2.72
N TYR A 49 34.54 -2.76 3.93
CA TYR A 49 34.59 -1.57 4.76
C TYR A 49 35.38 -1.83 6.05
N HIS A 50 36.36 -0.97 6.36
CA HIS A 50 37.20 -1.03 7.56
C HIS A 50 36.90 0.14 8.50
N GLY A 51 36.09 -0.12 9.53
CA GLY A 51 35.54 0.90 10.42
C GLY A 51 36.54 1.60 11.35
N SER A 52 37.76 1.07 11.51
CA SER A 52 38.84 1.71 12.27
C SER A 52 39.38 2.99 11.63
N ALA A 53 39.22 3.13 10.31
CA ALA A 53 39.68 4.28 9.53
C ALA A 53 38.56 4.93 8.70
N GLY A 54 37.46 4.21 8.42
CA GLY A 54 36.44 4.65 7.47
C GLY A 54 36.83 4.30 6.02
N ASP A 55 37.59 3.22 5.82
CA ASP A 55 38.20 2.91 4.52
C ASP A 55 37.38 1.87 3.74
N TRP A 56 37.18 2.15 2.46
CA TRP A 56 36.41 1.36 1.51
C TRP A 56 37.32 0.85 0.40
N TYR A 57 37.43 -0.46 0.27
CA TYR A 57 38.19 -1.11 -0.79
C TYR A 57 37.24 -1.91 -1.68
N ALA A 58 37.43 -1.86 -3.00
CA ALA A 58 36.68 -2.66 -3.97
C ALA A 58 37.61 -3.60 -4.74
N ALA A 59 37.09 -4.77 -5.12
CA ALA A 59 37.71 -5.74 -6.02
C ALA A 59 36.73 -6.08 -7.14
N LEU A 60 37.02 -5.60 -8.35
CA LEU A 60 36.11 -5.70 -9.50
C LEU A 60 35.98 -7.13 -10.03
N SER A 61 34.81 -7.44 -10.56
CA SER A 61 34.38 -8.75 -11.01
C SER A 61 34.73 -8.99 -12.48
N THR A 62 35.44 -10.08 -12.76
CA THR A 62 35.69 -10.54 -14.13
C THR A 62 34.60 -11.49 -14.64
N GLY A 63 33.56 -11.76 -13.83
CA GLY A 63 32.58 -12.83 -14.07
C GLY A 63 33.11 -14.26 -13.84
N SER A 64 34.37 -14.41 -13.44
CA SER A 64 34.98 -15.71 -13.08
C SER A 64 35.98 -15.65 -11.92
N SER A 65 36.35 -14.43 -11.48
CA SER A 65 37.25 -14.13 -10.36
C SER A 65 37.12 -12.65 -9.98
N PHE A 66 37.59 -12.26 -8.79
CA PHE A 66 37.71 -10.84 -8.42
C PHE A 66 39.16 -10.34 -8.56
N GLY A 67 39.34 -9.21 -9.25
CA GLY A 67 40.63 -8.61 -9.58
C GLY A 67 41.42 -8.11 -8.37
N ALA A 68 42.51 -7.37 -8.62
CA ALA A 68 43.24 -6.68 -7.55
C ALA A 68 42.31 -5.70 -6.83
N TYR A 69 42.44 -5.58 -5.50
CA TYR A 69 41.65 -4.61 -4.74
C TYR A 69 42.43 -3.31 -4.55
N SER A 70 41.71 -2.18 -4.52
CA SER A 70 42.29 -0.86 -4.28
C SER A 70 41.40 -0.04 -3.33
N LEU A 71 41.97 0.97 -2.67
CA LEU A 71 41.22 1.90 -1.83
C LEU A 71 40.40 2.83 -2.75
N TRP A 72 39.07 2.75 -2.66
CA TRP A 72 38.13 3.56 -3.43
C TRP A 72 37.65 4.79 -2.67
N LYS A 73 37.61 4.73 -1.33
CA LYS A 73 37.31 5.88 -0.47
C LYS A 73 37.99 5.72 0.89
N GLY A 74 38.79 6.71 1.29
CA GLY A 74 39.29 6.81 2.66
C GLY A 74 38.42 7.69 3.55
N GLY A 75 38.42 7.41 4.86
CA GLY A 75 37.87 8.29 5.90
C GLY A 75 36.35 8.46 5.94
N PHE A 76 35.58 7.69 5.16
CA PHE A 76 34.12 7.82 5.07
C PHE A 76 33.40 6.73 5.89
N GLY A 77 32.56 7.14 6.83
CA GLY A 77 31.86 6.22 7.73
C GLY A 77 32.54 5.98 9.07
N LEU A 78 33.65 6.63 9.39
CA LEU A 78 34.26 6.55 10.73
C LEU A 78 33.20 6.86 11.81
N ASN A 79 33.02 5.96 12.78
CA ASN A 79 31.97 6.00 13.83
C ASN A 79 30.51 5.97 13.34
N SER A 80 30.24 5.58 12.09
CA SER A 80 28.88 5.34 11.60
C SER A 80 28.25 4.10 12.22
N THR A 81 26.93 4.10 12.33
CA THR A 81 26.14 3.00 12.89
C THR A 81 25.85 1.94 11.84
N ASP A 82 25.60 2.37 10.60
CA ASP A 82 25.38 1.48 9.47
C ASP A 82 26.06 1.97 8.20
N GLN A 83 26.34 1.01 7.32
CA GLN A 83 26.90 1.21 6.00
C GLN A 83 26.20 0.25 5.03
N LEU A 84 25.92 0.72 3.81
CA LEU A 84 25.10 0.07 2.78
C LEU A 84 25.68 0.39 1.38
N LEU A 85 25.36 -0.42 0.38
CA LEU A 85 25.65 -0.19 -1.04
C LEU A 85 24.36 -0.26 -1.86
N ALA A 86 24.02 0.78 -2.62
CA ALA A 86 22.86 0.79 -3.50
C ALA A 86 22.97 1.83 -4.62
N ASP A 87 22.36 1.56 -5.77
CA ASP A 87 22.29 2.47 -6.92
C ASP A 87 21.24 3.55 -6.64
N VAL A 88 21.64 4.60 -5.94
CA VAL A 88 20.74 5.68 -5.48
C VAL A 88 20.91 6.96 -6.28
N THR A 89 21.82 6.98 -7.26
CA THR A 89 22.02 8.08 -8.19
C THR A 89 21.48 7.73 -9.58
N ASN A 90 21.19 8.74 -10.41
CA ASN A 90 20.77 8.51 -11.80
C ASN A 90 21.75 9.06 -12.86
N ALA A 91 22.72 9.89 -12.45
CA ALA A 91 23.64 10.61 -13.33
C ALA A 91 22.96 11.31 -14.53
N GLY A 92 21.70 11.74 -14.38
CA GLY A 92 20.90 12.36 -15.45
C GLY A 92 20.24 11.37 -16.44
N LYS A 93 20.24 10.07 -16.13
CA LYS A 93 19.43 9.04 -16.82
C LYS A 93 18.01 8.98 -16.24
N THR A 94 17.15 8.22 -16.91
CA THR A 94 15.89 7.70 -16.35
C THR A 94 16.17 6.38 -15.64
N GLY A 95 15.90 6.30 -14.34
CA GLY A 95 16.31 5.19 -13.48
C GLY A 95 17.75 5.30 -12.98
N GLY A 96 18.28 4.23 -12.42
CA GLY A 96 19.63 4.16 -11.84
C GLY A 96 20.78 4.52 -12.77
N ASP A 97 21.89 4.91 -12.15
CA ASP A 97 23.17 5.13 -12.79
C ASP A 97 23.82 3.78 -13.23
N ASN A 98 23.29 2.66 -12.73
CA ASN A 98 23.77 1.28 -12.77
C ASN A 98 25.03 1.02 -11.94
N LYS A 99 25.37 1.88 -10.97
CA LYS A 99 26.49 1.65 -10.05
C LYS A 99 26.05 1.86 -8.61
N ALA A 100 26.34 0.89 -7.76
CA ALA A 100 26.06 1.00 -6.34
C ALA A 100 26.96 2.05 -5.67
N ASP A 101 26.32 3.06 -5.09
CA ASP A 101 26.92 4.11 -4.31
C ASP A 101 27.16 3.65 -2.87
N VAL A 102 28.13 4.27 -2.18
CA VAL A 102 28.35 4.01 -0.75
C VAL A 102 27.45 4.91 0.07
N ILE A 103 26.62 4.30 0.92
CA ILE A 103 25.70 4.98 1.83
C ILE A 103 26.11 4.70 3.27
N VAL A 104 26.11 5.75 4.09
CA VAL A 104 26.56 5.72 5.48
C VAL A 104 25.52 6.36 6.37
N PHE A 105 25.13 5.65 7.44
CA PHE A 105 24.14 6.11 8.41
C PHE A 105 24.75 6.35 9.80
N TYR A 106 24.45 7.50 10.39
CA TYR A 106 24.86 7.90 11.73
C TYR A 106 23.67 8.04 12.68
N ASN A 107 23.64 7.23 13.74
CA ASN A 107 22.62 7.26 14.80
C ASN A 107 23.00 8.20 15.98
N GLY A 108 23.89 9.17 15.75
CA GLY A 108 24.49 10.02 16.78
C GLY A 108 23.70 11.28 17.14
N THR A 109 24.32 12.16 17.94
CA THR A 109 23.80 13.51 18.24
C THR A 109 23.63 14.30 16.94
N GLY A 110 22.38 14.56 16.58
CA GLY A 110 21.98 15.03 15.24
C GLY A 110 20.79 14.26 14.68
N GLN A 111 20.50 13.07 15.23
CA GLN A 111 19.40 12.15 14.88
C GLN A 111 19.41 11.71 13.41
N GLY A 112 19.78 10.45 13.16
CA GLY A 112 19.56 9.75 11.90
C GLY A 112 20.02 10.48 10.64
N GLN A 113 21.35 10.58 10.45
CA GLN A 113 21.95 11.24 9.29
C GLN A 113 22.39 10.22 8.23
N TRP A 114 22.08 10.50 6.97
CA TRP A 114 22.38 9.69 5.79
C TRP A 114 23.33 10.47 4.88
N TYR A 115 24.53 9.93 4.69
CA TYR A 115 25.51 10.45 3.75
C TYR A 115 25.72 9.48 2.61
N VAL A 116 25.89 9.98 1.39
CA VAL A 116 26.15 9.17 0.19
C VAL A 116 27.43 9.64 -0.48
N ALA A 117 28.27 8.72 -0.93
CA ALA A 117 29.41 8.96 -1.81
C ALA A 117 29.16 8.26 -3.16
N PRO A 118 28.73 9.00 -4.20
CA PRO A 118 28.42 8.41 -5.50
C PRO A 118 29.60 7.69 -6.14
N SER A 119 29.36 6.54 -6.80
CA SER A 119 30.36 5.80 -7.55
C SER A 119 30.75 6.53 -8.84
N THR A 120 32.04 6.53 -9.16
CA THR A 120 32.56 6.96 -10.46
C THR A 120 32.87 5.78 -11.39
N GLY A 121 32.61 4.55 -10.92
CA GLY A 121 33.03 3.28 -11.52
C GLY A 121 34.53 2.98 -11.45
N THR A 122 35.30 3.82 -10.74
CA THR A 122 36.74 3.65 -10.51
C THR A 122 37.17 4.08 -9.10
N GLY A 123 36.19 4.36 -8.24
CA GLY A 123 36.33 5.03 -6.95
C GLY A 123 34.98 5.57 -6.49
N PHE A 124 34.91 6.10 -5.27
CA PHE A 124 33.74 6.86 -4.80
C PHE A 124 34.10 8.33 -4.67
N SER A 125 33.18 9.19 -5.09
CA SER A 125 33.34 10.64 -5.15
C SER A 125 33.23 11.31 -3.76
N ALA A 126 33.16 12.64 -3.73
CA ALA A 126 32.96 13.37 -2.47
C ALA A 126 31.57 13.08 -1.89
N TYR A 127 31.49 12.83 -0.58
CA TYR A 127 30.22 12.56 0.07
C TYR A 127 29.45 13.84 0.44
N SER A 128 28.13 13.76 0.42
CA SER A 128 27.23 14.82 0.90
C SER A 128 26.15 14.26 1.84
N LEU A 129 25.57 15.12 2.68
CA LEU A 129 24.41 14.78 3.51
C LEU A 129 23.17 14.76 2.60
N TRP A 130 22.51 13.62 2.50
CA TRP A 130 21.29 13.43 1.71
C TRP A 130 20.02 13.51 2.55
N LYS A 131 20.08 13.12 3.84
CA LYS A 131 18.96 13.21 4.78
C LYS A 131 19.43 13.32 6.22
N SER A 132 18.65 13.97 7.07
CA SER A 132 18.79 13.99 8.53
C SER A 132 17.43 13.86 9.22
N GLY A 133 17.42 13.43 10.48
CA GLY A 133 16.22 13.34 11.32
C GLY A 133 15.46 12.03 11.23
N VAL A 134 15.90 11.08 10.40
CA VAL A 134 15.09 9.91 9.98
C VAL A 134 15.90 8.61 10.11
N GLY A 135 15.26 7.50 10.50
CA GLY A 135 15.92 6.20 10.64
C GLY A 135 16.62 5.94 11.97
N SER A 136 16.57 6.88 12.92
CA SER A 136 16.89 6.59 14.32
C SER A 136 15.89 5.58 14.88
N GLY A 137 16.36 4.67 15.74
CA GLY A 137 15.56 3.58 16.30
C GLY A 137 15.19 2.45 15.33
N ALA A 138 15.44 2.57 14.02
CA ALA A 138 15.18 1.51 13.06
C ALA A 138 16.02 0.26 13.42
N THR A 139 15.35 -0.89 13.49
CA THR A 139 15.96 -2.19 13.81
C THR A 139 16.70 -2.79 12.63
N SER A 140 16.25 -2.52 11.40
CA SER A 140 16.95 -2.91 10.17
C SER A 140 16.90 -1.77 9.15
N ARG A 141 17.96 -1.64 8.35
CA ARG A 141 18.11 -0.68 7.25
C ARG A 141 18.48 -1.48 6.01
N ILE A 142 17.62 -1.45 5.00
CA ILE A 142 17.66 -2.35 3.84
C ILE A 142 17.61 -1.48 2.57
N VAL A 143 18.07 -2.01 1.43
CA VAL A 143 18.10 -1.32 0.13
C VAL A 143 17.53 -2.23 -0.96
N GLY A 144 16.83 -1.65 -1.92
CA GLY A 144 16.25 -2.33 -3.09
C GLY A 144 15.39 -1.37 -3.91
N ASN A 145 14.90 -1.81 -5.06
CA ASN A 145 14.06 -1.03 -5.98
C ASN A 145 12.57 -1.25 -5.62
N ILE A 146 12.03 -0.49 -4.66
CA ILE A 146 10.66 -0.72 -4.16
C ILE A 146 9.64 -0.10 -5.11
N ASN A 147 9.93 1.10 -5.60
CA ASN A 147 8.97 1.89 -6.35
C ASN A 147 8.87 1.45 -7.84
N GLY A 148 9.88 0.76 -8.37
CA GLY A 148 9.97 0.28 -9.75
C GLY A 148 10.61 1.26 -10.74
N ASP A 149 11.21 2.36 -10.28
CA ASP A 149 11.84 3.37 -11.14
C ASP A 149 13.24 2.98 -11.63
N GLY A 150 13.85 1.95 -11.02
CA GLY A 150 15.15 1.41 -11.39
C GLY A 150 16.34 2.06 -10.69
N MET A 151 16.13 3.02 -9.80
CA MET A 151 17.02 3.30 -8.67
C MET A 151 16.68 2.35 -7.50
N GLU A 152 17.46 2.44 -6.44
CA GLU A 152 17.16 1.79 -5.16
C GLU A 152 16.86 2.83 -4.07
N ASP A 153 16.02 2.44 -3.13
CA ASP A 153 15.54 3.25 -2.01
C ASP A 153 16.09 2.74 -0.66
N ILE A 154 15.91 3.54 0.39
CA ILE A 154 16.24 3.14 1.76
C ILE A 154 14.98 2.66 2.50
N LEU A 155 14.99 1.40 2.95
CA LEU A 155 13.89 0.81 3.73
C LEU A 155 14.24 0.72 5.21
N LEU A 156 13.37 1.30 6.03
CA LEU A 156 13.53 1.32 7.49
C LEU A 156 12.52 0.39 8.14
N TYR A 157 13.01 -0.68 8.76
CA TYR A 157 12.17 -1.62 9.50
C TYR A 157 12.25 -1.40 11.00
N TYR A 158 11.09 -1.31 11.65
CA TYR A 158 10.91 -1.13 13.09
C TYR A 158 10.12 -2.30 13.68
N ASN A 159 10.78 -3.12 14.51
CA ASN A 159 10.11 -4.16 15.31
C ASN A 159 8.99 -3.56 16.17
N VAL A 160 9.27 -2.44 16.85
CA VAL A 160 8.31 -1.62 17.60
C VAL A 160 8.59 -0.16 17.26
N TYR A 161 7.58 0.59 16.85
CA TYR A 161 7.69 2.02 16.57
C TYR A 161 7.29 2.87 17.79
N THR A 162 7.53 4.18 17.75
CA THR A 162 7.39 5.09 18.90
C THR A 162 5.95 5.26 19.40
N ASP A 163 4.96 4.98 18.57
CA ASP A 163 3.53 4.95 18.93
C ASP A 163 3.07 3.61 19.54
N GLY A 164 3.91 2.56 19.49
CA GLY A 164 3.59 1.20 19.91
C GLY A 164 3.11 0.28 18.79
N THR A 165 3.05 0.76 17.54
CA THR A 165 2.86 -0.10 16.35
C THR A 165 4.06 -1.05 16.17
N THR A 166 3.86 -2.15 15.46
CA THR A 166 4.79 -3.29 15.40
C THR A 166 4.95 -3.80 13.97
N GLY A 167 6.18 -4.13 13.58
CA GLY A 167 6.48 -4.62 12.22
C GLY A 167 6.25 -3.54 11.17
N ARG A 168 6.73 -2.32 11.42
CA ARG A 168 6.48 -1.14 10.58
C ARG A 168 7.65 -0.88 9.63
N TRP A 169 7.34 -0.50 8.40
CA TRP A 169 8.30 -0.29 7.32
C TRP A 169 8.10 1.08 6.68
N PHE A 170 9.17 1.84 6.41
CA PHE A 170 9.11 3.16 5.77
C PHE A 170 9.97 3.25 4.50
N GLU A 171 9.34 3.73 3.43
CA GLU A 171 9.86 4.31 2.18
C GLU A 171 10.72 5.58 2.37
N LEU A 172 12.06 5.52 2.29
CA LEU A 172 12.89 6.72 2.02
C LEU A 172 13.32 6.70 0.55
N PHE A 173 12.48 7.28 -0.29
CA PHE A 173 12.69 7.41 -1.72
C PHE A 173 14.02 8.11 -2.06
N SER A 174 14.78 7.58 -3.02
CA SER A 174 15.80 8.36 -3.71
C SER A 174 15.19 9.21 -4.82
N ASN A 175 15.78 10.37 -5.10
CA ASN A 175 15.51 11.15 -6.31
C ASN A 175 16.75 11.26 -7.24
N GLY A 176 17.77 10.43 -7.00
CA GLY A 176 19.05 10.49 -7.69
C GLY A 176 20.07 11.47 -7.09
N SER A 177 19.69 12.26 -6.07
CA SER A 177 20.55 13.30 -5.47
C SER A 177 20.34 13.58 -3.97
N ALA A 178 19.23 13.12 -3.40
CA ALA A 178 18.86 13.19 -1.99
C ALA A 178 17.83 12.09 -1.67
N PHE A 179 17.64 11.78 -0.38
CA PHE A 179 16.48 10.99 0.05
C PHE A 179 15.33 11.93 0.45
N LEU A 180 14.10 11.57 0.10
CA LEU A 180 12.90 12.36 0.39
C LEU A 180 12.42 12.15 1.84
N ASP A 181 11.24 12.66 2.19
CA ASP A 181 10.61 12.39 3.48
C ASP A 181 10.11 10.93 3.56
N PRO A 182 10.15 10.32 4.75
CA PRO A 182 9.71 8.93 4.94
C PRO A 182 8.21 8.78 4.66
N VAL A 183 7.85 7.81 3.84
CA VAL A 183 6.47 7.38 3.61
C VAL A 183 6.23 6.04 4.29
N ASP A 184 5.07 5.88 4.93
CA ASP A 184 4.65 4.58 5.49
C ASP A 184 4.44 3.57 4.36
N TRP A 185 5.12 2.43 4.42
CA TRP A 185 5.05 1.41 3.37
C TRP A 185 4.26 0.17 3.79
N LYS A 186 4.57 -0.40 4.98
CA LYS A 186 3.89 -1.60 5.54
C LYS A 186 3.74 -1.50 7.05
N LEU A 187 2.72 -2.14 7.62
CA LEU A 187 2.61 -2.43 9.06
C LEU A 187 2.28 -3.90 9.30
N GLY A 188 2.71 -4.41 10.47
CA GLY A 188 2.41 -5.76 10.95
C GLY A 188 3.30 -6.83 10.33
N HIS A 189 4.05 -6.50 9.28
CA HIS A 189 4.88 -7.47 8.60
C HIS A 189 6.15 -7.75 9.38
N GLY A 190 6.35 -9.03 9.71
CA GLY A 190 7.41 -9.42 10.62
C GLY A 190 6.93 -9.45 12.06
N ASN A 191 7.32 -8.45 12.86
CA ASN A 191 6.91 -8.40 14.27
C ASN A 191 5.47 -7.90 14.45
N GLY A 192 4.73 -8.47 15.40
CA GLY A 192 3.36 -8.05 15.70
C GLY A 192 2.29 -8.51 14.71
N SER A 193 2.64 -9.47 13.85
CA SER A 193 1.72 -10.29 13.05
C SER A 193 0.56 -10.79 13.90
N ARG A 194 -0.67 -10.72 13.37
CA ARG A 194 -1.86 -11.25 14.09
C ARG A 194 -1.91 -12.77 14.07
N LEU A 195 -1.31 -13.41 13.06
CA LEU A 195 -1.36 -14.86 12.87
C LEU A 195 -0.14 -15.58 13.45
N LEU A 196 1.02 -14.91 13.55
CA LEU A 196 2.25 -15.50 14.07
C LEU A 196 2.66 -14.85 15.40
N PRO A 197 2.64 -15.58 16.54
CA PRO A 197 2.91 -15.03 17.87
C PRO A 197 4.40 -14.80 18.18
N VAL A 198 5.24 -14.75 17.13
CA VAL A 198 6.71 -14.78 17.21
C VAL A 198 7.30 -13.69 16.33
N ASN A 199 8.32 -12.98 16.85
CA ASN A 199 9.04 -11.97 16.09
C ASN A 199 9.72 -12.61 14.88
N CYS A 200 9.72 -11.95 13.72
CA CYS A 200 10.57 -12.40 12.62
C CYS A 200 12.04 -12.31 13.01
N SER A 201 12.80 -13.33 12.58
CA SER A 201 14.23 -13.49 12.86
C SER A 201 15.14 -12.82 11.84
N TRP A 202 14.61 -12.48 10.67
CA TRP A 202 15.30 -11.80 9.58
C TRP A 202 14.30 -11.01 8.73
N GLN A 203 14.77 -9.95 8.10
CA GLN A 203 14.01 -9.09 7.18
C GLN A 203 14.90 -8.72 5.99
N GLY A 204 14.30 -8.61 4.80
CA GLY A 204 14.98 -8.23 3.58
C GLY A 204 13.99 -7.87 2.47
N LEU A 205 14.49 -7.86 1.24
CA LEU A 205 13.80 -7.42 0.03
C LEU A 205 14.06 -8.39 -1.11
N GLY A 206 13.18 -8.42 -2.10
CA GLY A 206 13.40 -9.06 -3.39
C GLY A 206 12.15 -9.11 -4.26
N ASP A 207 12.30 -9.05 -5.59
CA ASP A 207 11.21 -9.28 -6.55
C ASP A 207 10.76 -10.75 -6.58
N VAL A 208 10.07 -11.17 -5.52
CA VAL A 208 9.48 -12.52 -5.39
C VAL A 208 8.15 -12.70 -6.12
N TYR A 209 7.62 -11.62 -6.72
CA TYR A 209 6.34 -11.61 -7.44
C TYR A 209 6.50 -11.45 -8.96
N GLY A 210 7.70 -11.13 -9.45
CA GLY A 210 7.99 -10.89 -10.87
C GLY A 210 7.44 -9.57 -11.39
N THR A 211 7.30 -8.56 -10.53
CA THR A 211 6.74 -7.24 -10.87
C THR A 211 7.79 -6.22 -11.27
N GLY A 212 9.08 -6.54 -11.15
CA GLY A 212 10.19 -5.58 -11.27
C GLY A 212 10.34 -4.67 -10.05
N LYS A 213 9.64 -4.98 -8.94
CA LYS A 213 9.69 -4.25 -7.68
C LYS A 213 10.05 -5.17 -6.53
N ASP A 214 10.93 -4.71 -5.65
CA ASP A 214 11.34 -5.46 -4.48
C ASP A 214 10.25 -5.47 -3.39
N ALA A 215 9.72 -6.66 -3.14
CA ALA A 215 8.77 -6.95 -2.08
C ALA A 215 9.49 -7.14 -0.72
N PRO A 216 8.91 -6.74 0.42
CA PRO A 216 9.49 -7.07 1.72
C PRO A 216 9.30 -8.55 2.02
N VAL A 217 10.36 -9.16 2.52
CA VAL A 217 10.45 -10.58 2.85
C VAL A 217 10.91 -10.72 4.30
N VAL A 218 10.27 -11.60 5.05
CA VAL A 218 10.61 -11.91 6.44
C VAL A 218 10.73 -13.42 6.67
N PHE A 219 11.60 -13.82 7.60
CA PHE A 219 11.76 -15.22 8.01
C PHE A 219 11.45 -15.45 9.48
N TYR A 220 10.62 -16.43 9.78
CA TYR A 220 10.25 -16.83 11.14
C TYR A 220 10.95 -18.14 11.52
N SER A 221 12.13 -18.04 12.14
CA SER A 221 13.00 -19.20 12.44
C SER A 221 12.36 -20.25 13.35
N THR A 222 11.40 -19.87 14.20
CA THR A 222 10.63 -20.79 15.06
C THR A 222 9.65 -21.68 14.29
N GLU A 223 9.25 -21.25 13.08
CA GLU A 223 8.30 -21.94 12.21
C GLU A 223 8.98 -22.50 10.96
N GLY A 224 10.16 -22.00 10.62
CA GLY A 224 10.90 -22.36 9.40
C GLY A 224 10.29 -21.76 8.13
N VAL A 225 9.42 -20.76 8.24
CA VAL A 225 8.68 -20.18 7.10
C VAL A 225 9.21 -18.82 6.68
N TRP A 226 9.25 -18.63 5.37
CA TRP A 226 9.41 -17.35 4.71
C TRP A 226 8.03 -16.77 4.37
N LYS A 227 7.86 -15.47 4.54
CA LYS A 227 6.67 -14.73 4.12
C LYS A 227 7.10 -13.47 3.38
N ALA A 228 6.27 -13.04 2.45
CA ALA A 228 6.47 -11.81 1.71
C ALA A 228 5.14 -11.10 1.47
N MET A 229 5.18 -9.79 1.31
CA MET A 229 4.06 -8.98 0.81
C MET A 229 4.40 -8.46 -0.58
N PRO A 230 3.44 -8.16 -1.45
CA PRO A 230 3.71 -7.40 -2.67
C PRO A 230 4.21 -5.98 -2.36
N ALA A 231 5.09 -5.45 -3.20
CA ALA A 231 5.60 -4.08 -3.07
C ALA A 231 4.46 -3.04 -3.14
N ASP A 232 3.52 -3.23 -4.07
CA ASP A 232 2.39 -2.31 -4.32
C ASP A 232 1.27 -2.36 -3.26
N ASN A 233 1.29 -3.32 -2.34
CA ASN A 233 0.27 -3.44 -1.29
C ASN A 233 0.56 -2.44 -0.14
N TYR A 234 0.41 -1.13 -0.39
CA TYR A 234 0.71 -0.09 0.60
C TYR A 234 -0.15 -0.25 1.87
N TYR A 235 0.48 -0.03 3.02
CA TYR A 235 -0.20 0.28 4.26
C TYR A 235 -0.51 1.77 4.31
N VAL A 236 -1.72 2.13 4.74
CA VAL A 236 -1.98 3.49 5.20
C VAL A 236 -2.28 3.47 6.69
N ALA A 237 -1.52 4.27 7.44
CA ALA A 237 -1.61 4.33 8.88
C ALA A 237 -2.94 4.89 9.36
N ASP A 238 -3.56 4.18 10.31
CA ASP A 238 -4.83 4.56 10.96
C ASP A 238 -5.90 5.06 9.99
N ALA A 239 -6.01 4.38 8.83
CA ALA A 239 -7.01 4.58 7.80
C ALA A 239 -8.42 4.15 8.23
N LEU A 240 -8.88 4.62 9.40
CA LEU A 240 -10.27 4.57 9.84
C LEU A 240 -11.21 5.29 8.85
N ASN A 241 -10.64 6.15 8.01
CA ASN A 241 -11.33 7.01 7.08
C ASN A 241 -10.39 7.40 5.91
N PHE A 242 -10.56 6.79 4.72
CA PHE A 242 -9.81 7.17 3.50
C PHE A 242 -9.88 8.68 3.20
N TRP A 243 -11.00 9.30 3.57
CA TRP A 243 -11.26 10.72 3.41
C TRP A 243 -10.30 11.63 4.20
N ASP A 244 -9.78 11.19 5.36
CA ASP A 244 -8.82 11.99 6.17
C ASP A 244 -7.39 11.91 5.61
N ILE A 245 -7.08 10.86 4.85
CA ILE A 245 -5.75 10.62 4.24
C ILE A 245 -5.58 11.46 2.97
N GLU A 246 -6.60 11.40 2.11
CA GLU A 246 -6.64 12.14 0.84
C GLU A 246 -7.17 13.58 1.00
N ASP A 247 -7.38 14.04 2.25
CA ASP A 247 -7.98 15.36 2.62
C ASP A 247 -9.29 15.66 1.86
N ILE A 248 -10.12 14.63 1.65
CA ILE A 248 -11.39 14.71 0.91
C ILE A 248 -12.47 15.32 1.83
N ARG A 249 -12.61 16.64 1.78
CA ARG A 249 -13.50 17.41 2.67
C ARG A 249 -14.96 17.43 2.22
N TYR A 250 -15.57 16.25 2.07
CA TYR A 250 -17.02 16.12 1.89
C TYR A 250 -17.71 15.93 3.24
N VAL A 251 -18.69 16.78 3.53
CA VAL A 251 -19.57 16.63 4.72
C VAL A 251 -21.00 16.75 4.22
N PRO A 252 -21.77 15.66 4.05
CA PRO A 252 -23.11 15.73 3.44
C PRO A 252 -24.02 16.67 4.22
N ARG A 253 -24.31 17.82 3.61
CA ARG A 253 -25.21 18.85 4.11
C ARG A 253 -26.38 18.98 3.14
N THR A 254 -27.51 19.40 3.69
CA THR A 254 -28.71 19.67 2.92
C THR A 254 -29.33 20.95 3.47
N LEU A 255 -29.37 22.01 2.67
CA LEU A 255 -29.84 23.35 3.08
C LEU A 255 -29.13 23.86 4.37
N GLY A 256 -27.86 23.48 4.55
CA GLY A 256 -27.07 23.78 5.74
C GLY A 256 -27.30 22.89 6.97
N GLY A 257 -28.29 21.98 6.94
CA GLY A 257 -28.55 20.98 7.97
C GLY A 257 -27.77 19.67 7.76
N PHE A 258 -27.53 18.92 8.83
CA PHE A 258 -26.92 17.58 8.77
C PHE A 258 -27.97 16.49 8.47
N ALA A 259 -27.55 15.48 7.70
CA ALA A 259 -28.21 14.16 7.58
C ALA A 259 -29.64 14.13 6.99
N GLN A 260 -30.06 15.10 6.18
CA GLN A 260 -31.27 14.99 5.36
C GLN A 260 -30.95 14.48 3.95
N TYR A 261 -30.66 13.18 3.84
CA TYR A 261 -30.44 12.53 2.55
C TYR A 261 -31.78 12.18 1.89
N ASP A 262 -32.17 12.94 0.86
CA ASP A 262 -33.26 12.56 -0.04
C ASP A 262 -32.81 12.58 -1.51
N SER A 263 -32.29 11.44 -1.98
CA SER A 263 -31.99 11.14 -3.39
C SER A 263 -33.21 11.10 -4.34
N GLY A 264 -34.37 11.58 -3.90
CA GLY A 264 -35.53 11.86 -4.75
C GLY A 264 -35.74 13.37 -5.00
N ASP A 265 -35.17 14.25 -4.18
CA ASP A 265 -35.29 15.70 -4.32
C ASP A 265 -34.17 16.26 -5.24
N PRO A 266 -34.50 16.88 -6.38
CA PRO A 266 -33.52 17.50 -7.28
C PRO A 266 -32.54 18.46 -6.60
N ASN A 267 -32.99 19.25 -5.63
CA ASN A 267 -32.16 20.30 -5.03
C ASN A 267 -31.11 19.70 -4.09
N VAL A 268 -31.49 18.67 -3.33
CA VAL A 268 -30.60 17.92 -2.43
C VAL A 268 -29.54 17.18 -3.24
N ILE A 269 -29.94 16.59 -4.37
CA ILE A 269 -29.01 15.94 -5.29
C ILE A 269 -28.03 16.94 -5.90
N ASP A 270 -28.49 18.11 -6.36
CA ASP A 270 -27.62 19.13 -6.95
C ASP A 270 -26.60 19.67 -5.92
N GLU A 271 -27.03 19.94 -4.69
CA GLU A 271 -26.16 20.33 -3.56
C GLU A 271 -25.08 19.27 -3.33
N HIS A 272 -25.47 17.98 -3.26
CA HIS A 272 -24.52 16.87 -3.04
C HIS A 272 -23.55 16.69 -4.21
N ILE A 273 -23.99 16.83 -5.47
CA ILE A 273 -23.10 16.74 -6.63
C ILE A 273 -22.04 17.86 -6.59
N SER A 274 -22.43 19.10 -6.27
CA SER A 274 -21.47 20.21 -6.10
C SER A 274 -20.41 19.85 -5.07
N MET A 275 -20.84 19.45 -3.87
CA MET A 275 -19.96 19.12 -2.76
C MET A 275 -19.03 17.92 -3.02
N ILE A 276 -19.51 16.90 -3.75
CA ILE A 276 -18.69 15.75 -4.18
C ILE A 276 -17.59 16.22 -5.15
N THR A 277 -17.93 17.07 -6.12
CA THR A 277 -16.97 17.58 -7.11
C THR A 277 -15.98 18.61 -6.53
N GLU A 278 -16.42 19.41 -5.56
CA GLU A 278 -15.56 20.35 -4.80
C GLU A 278 -14.55 19.58 -3.94
N ALA A 279 -14.93 18.43 -3.40
CA ALA A 279 -14.04 17.50 -2.71
C ALA A 279 -13.10 16.71 -3.65
N GLY A 280 -13.11 16.99 -4.96
CA GLY A 280 -12.18 16.42 -5.93
C GLY A 280 -12.55 15.02 -6.46
N ILE A 281 -13.70 14.46 -6.06
CA ILE A 281 -14.10 13.09 -6.41
C ILE A 281 -14.47 12.99 -7.90
N ASP A 282 -13.91 11.99 -8.59
CA ASP A 282 -14.13 11.77 -10.03
C ASP A 282 -15.35 10.90 -10.36
N PHE A 283 -15.70 9.95 -9.49
CA PHE A 283 -16.90 9.15 -9.63
C PHE A 283 -17.47 8.66 -8.30
N VAL A 284 -18.77 8.34 -8.30
CA VAL A 284 -19.46 7.66 -7.19
C VAL A 284 -19.94 6.27 -7.61
N ILE A 285 -20.03 5.35 -6.67
CA ILE A 285 -20.66 4.04 -6.87
C ILE A 285 -22.08 4.08 -6.33
N LEU A 286 -23.04 3.72 -7.16
CA LEU A 286 -24.43 3.51 -6.75
C LEU A 286 -24.58 2.09 -6.21
N ASP A 287 -24.88 1.98 -4.92
CA ASP A 287 -25.05 0.70 -4.24
C ASP A 287 -26.41 0.06 -4.53
N TYR A 288 -26.38 -1.06 -5.28
CA TYR A 288 -27.50 -1.94 -5.54
C TYR A 288 -27.24 -3.38 -5.08
N THR A 289 -26.22 -3.60 -4.26
CA THR A 289 -25.82 -4.92 -3.73
C THR A 289 -26.99 -5.66 -3.08
N ASN A 290 -27.85 -4.92 -2.38
CA ASN A 290 -28.95 -5.53 -1.66
C ASN A 290 -30.08 -6.06 -2.56
N TYR A 291 -30.32 -5.49 -3.76
CA TYR A 291 -31.15 -6.03 -4.86
C TYR A 291 -31.26 -5.00 -6.00
N ILE A 292 -30.70 -5.28 -7.19
CA ILE A 292 -30.74 -4.35 -8.34
C ILE A 292 -32.15 -3.93 -8.78
N ASN A 293 -33.16 -4.78 -8.55
CA ASN A 293 -34.54 -4.51 -8.94
C ASN A 293 -35.41 -3.91 -7.82
N TYR A 294 -34.82 -3.42 -6.72
CA TYR A 294 -35.57 -2.75 -5.67
C TYR A 294 -36.03 -1.36 -6.14
N PHE A 295 -37.28 -1.28 -6.61
CA PHE A 295 -37.88 -0.11 -7.29
C PHE A 295 -37.53 1.24 -6.66
N TYR A 296 -37.71 1.38 -5.34
CA TYR A 296 -37.43 2.61 -4.60
C TYR A 296 -35.97 3.08 -4.67
N ILE A 297 -35.01 2.16 -4.64
CA ILE A 297 -33.58 2.49 -4.76
C ILE A 297 -33.25 2.78 -6.24
N LYS A 298 -33.87 2.05 -7.18
CA LYS A 298 -33.69 2.26 -8.62
C LYS A 298 -34.16 3.63 -9.08
N GLU A 299 -35.36 4.06 -8.68
CA GLU A 299 -35.86 5.40 -9.01
C GLU A 299 -34.95 6.51 -8.48
N ARG A 300 -34.41 6.35 -7.27
CA ARG A 300 -33.49 7.31 -6.64
C ARG A 300 -32.15 7.41 -7.34
N GLY A 301 -31.54 6.28 -7.71
CA GLY A 301 -30.31 6.31 -8.51
C GLY A 301 -30.52 6.88 -9.92
N LEU A 302 -31.64 6.55 -10.57
CA LEU A 302 -32.02 7.16 -11.85
C LEU A 302 -32.25 8.68 -11.73
N LYS A 303 -32.83 9.14 -10.60
CA LYS A 303 -32.99 10.57 -10.31
C LYS A 303 -31.65 11.27 -10.11
N PHE A 304 -30.69 10.63 -9.41
CA PHE A 304 -29.32 11.12 -9.30
C PHE A 304 -28.67 11.27 -10.68
N ILE A 305 -28.79 10.27 -11.56
CA ILE A 305 -28.21 10.29 -12.91
C ILE A 305 -28.85 11.39 -13.80
N GLU A 306 -30.16 11.64 -13.67
CA GLU A 306 -30.85 12.74 -14.34
C GLU A 306 -30.24 14.11 -13.96
N ARG A 307 -30.01 14.35 -12.66
CA ARG A 307 -29.36 15.58 -12.18
C ARG A 307 -27.90 15.67 -12.58
N LEU A 308 -27.17 14.56 -12.52
CA LEU A 308 -25.77 14.47 -12.97
C LEU A 308 -25.63 14.81 -14.47
N ALA A 309 -26.60 14.43 -15.30
CA ALA A 309 -26.63 14.82 -16.70
C ALA A 309 -26.79 16.32 -16.91
N ILE A 310 -27.58 16.99 -16.05
CA ILE A 310 -27.73 18.45 -16.07
C ILE A 310 -26.47 19.14 -15.55
N TRP A 311 -25.87 18.62 -14.47
CA TRP A 311 -24.60 19.11 -13.93
C TRP A 311 -23.46 19.06 -14.96
N ASN A 312 -23.25 17.89 -15.58
CA ASN A 312 -22.18 17.67 -16.57
C ASN A 312 -22.43 18.40 -17.91
N ALA A 313 -23.64 18.89 -18.17
CA ALA A 313 -23.91 19.71 -19.35
C ALA A 313 -23.36 21.15 -19.21
N ASN A 314 -23.06 21.61 -17.99
CA ASN A 314 -22.38 22.87 -17.76
C ASN A 314 -20.86 22.70 -17.80
N ASN A 315 -20.21 23.28 -18.82
CA ASN A 315 -18.75 23.20 -18.99
C ASN A 315 -17.93 23.98 -17.94
N GLN A 316 -18.57 24.74 -17.04
CA GLN A 316 -17.92 25.40 -15.91
C GLN A 316 -17.75 24.48 -14.70
N HIS A 317 -18.47 23.35 -14.65
CA HIS A 317 -18.41 22.42 -13.52
C HIS A 317 -17.31 21.37 -13.74
N ARG A 318 -16.69 20.88 -12.65
CA ARG A 318 -15.93 19.62 -12.71
C ARG A 318 -16.93 18.48 -13.02
N PRO A 319 -16.70 17.66 -14.05
CA PRO A 319 -17.58 16.56 -14.37
C PRO A 319 -17.45 15.45 -13.33
N LEU A 320 -18.59 14.90 -12.89
CA LEU A 320 -18.65 13.71 -12.04
C LEU A 320 -19.13 12.51 -12.88
N LYS A 321 -18.64 11.31 -12.60
CA LYS A 321 -19.14 10.05 -13.19
C LYS A 321 -19.86 9.20 -12.15
N TYR A 322 -20.51 8.14 -12.60
CA TYR A 322 -21.04 7.11 -11.71
C TYR A 322 -20.73 5.71 -12.23
N ALA A 323 -20.63 4.75 -11.31
CA ALA A 323 -20.64 3.31 -11.59
C ALA A 323 -21.72 2.64 -10.73
N VAL A 324 -21.95 1.34 -10.93
CA VAL A 324 -22.95 0.56 -10.18
C VAL A 324 -22.27 -0.61 -9.47
N ALA A 325 -22.69 -0.88 -8.22
CA ALA A 325 -22.35 -2.10 -7.48
C ALA A 325 -23.56 -3.03 -7.33
N VAL A 326 -23.36 -4.34 -7.50
CA VAL A 326 -24.41 -5.39 -7.44
C VAL A 326 -23.98 -6.60 -6.62
N GLY A 327 -24.92 -7.46 -6.22
CA GLY A 327 -24.65 -8.75 -5.59
C GLY A 327 -24.79 -8.83 -4.06
N TRP A 328 -25.06 -10.06 -3.58
CA TRP A 328 -25.29 -10.51 -2.18
C TRP A 328 -26.74 -10.61 -1.70
N ALA A 329 -27.44 -9.53 -1.34
CA ALA A 329 -28.59 -9.68 -0.43
C ALA A 329 -29.96 -9.99 -1.09
N GLY A 330 -30.06 -9.90 -2.42
CA GLY A 330 -31.34 -10.02 -3.15
C GLY A 330 -31.51 -11.27 -4.03
N LEU A 331 -30.44 -12.03 -4.28
CA LEU A 331 -30.41 -13.17 -5.21
C LEU A 331 -29.50 -14.29 -4.66
N THR A 332 -29.46 -15.43 -5.35
CA THR A 332 -28.55 -16.53 -5.03
C THR A 332 -27.10 -16.08 -5.21
N ARG A 333 -26.22 -16.44 -4.28
CA ARG A 333 -24.81 -16.05 -4.30
C ARG A 333 -24.00 -16.88 -5.30
N ASP A 334 -24.23 -16.65 -6.59
CA ASP A 334 -23.59 -17.38 -7.70
C ASP A 334 -23.24 -16.48 -8.90
N GLY A 335 -22.48 -17.02 -9.85
CA GLY A 335 -22.09 -16.30 -11.07
C GLY A 335 -23.21 -16.09 -12.09
N ALA A 336 -24.30 -16.87 -12.03
CA ALA A 336 -25.45 -16.67 -12.92
C ALA A 336 -26.29 -15.46 -12.48
N SER A 337 -26.37 -15.23 -11.17
CA SER A 337 -26.97 -14.02 -10.59
C SER A 337 -26.13 -12.78 -10.94
N MET A 338 -24.79 -12.85 -10.84
CA MET A 338 -23.91 -11.77 -11.30
C MET A 338 -24.10 -11.45 -12.80
N GLU A 339 -24.25 -12.47 -13.65
CA GLU A 339 -24.49 -12.32 -15.10
C GLU A 339 -25.88 -11.72 -15.40
N TYR A 340 -26.89 -12.10 -14.62
CA TYR A 340 -28.22 -11.49 -14.68
C TYR A 340 -28.18 -10.01 -14.26
N GLU A 341 -27.57 -9.70 -13.12
CA GLU A 341 -27.44 -8.33 -12.61
C GLU A 341 -26.63 -7.45 -13.56
N ALA A 342 -25.55 -7.95 -14.17
CA ALA A 342 -24.81 -7.25 -15.22
C ALA A 342 -25.68 -6.94 -16.45
N GLY A 343 -26.60 -7.84 -16.82
CA GLY A 343 -27.59 -7.59 -17.87
C GLY A 343 -28.54 -6.46 -17.52
N VAL A 344 -29.08 -6.47 -16.29
CA VAL A 344 -29.93 -5.38 -15.77
C VAL A 344 -29.17 -4.06 -15.74
N VAL A 345 -27.91 -4.04 -15.28
CA VAL A 345 -27.09 -2.82 -15.28
C VAL A 345 -26.87 -2.29 -16.70
N TRP A 346 -26.61 -3.18 -17.66
CA TRP A 346 -26.44 -2.80 -19.05
C TRP A 346 -27.69 -2.12 -19.62
N ASP A 347 -28.87 -2.73 -19.45
CA ASP A 347 -30.10 -2.20 -20.02
C ASP A 347 -30.60 -0.94 -19.30
N ASP A 348 -30.54 -0.89 -17.96
CA ASP A 348 -31.10 0.21 -17.17
C ASP A 348 -30.18 1.44 -17.04
N PHE A 349 -28.85 1.28 -17.19
CA PHE A 349 -27.89 2.37 -16.92
C PHE A 349 -26.93 2.67 -18.09
N ILE A 350 -26.61 1.70 -18.96
CA ILE A 350 -25.72 1.92 -20.13
C ILE A 350 -26.53 2.20 -21.41
N ASN A 351 -27.56 1.39 -21.67
CA ASN A 351 -28.37 1.44 -22.88
C ASN A 351 -29.68 2.26 -22.69
N ASN A 352 -29.86 2.87 -21.53
CA ASN A 352 -31.04 3.67 -21.19
C ASN A 352 -30.88 5.11 -21.71
N PRO A 353 -31.77 5.62 -22.59
CA PRO A 353 -31.68 6.99 -23.11
C PRO A 353 -31.77 8.10 -22.04
N LYS A 354 -32.24 7.80 -20.83
CA LYS A 354 -32.25 8.72 -19.68
C LYS A 354 -30.91 8.80 -18.95
N CYS A 355 -29.99 7.88 -19.23
CA CYS A 355 -28.70 7.73 -18.58
C CYS A 355 -27.60 7.92 -19.64
N PRO A 356 -27.09 9.14 -19.86
CA PRO A 356 -26.05 9.37 -20.86
C PRO A 356 -24.82 8.51 -20.55
N ALA A 357 -24.46 7.60 -21.46
CA ALA A 357 -23.32 6.70 -21.28
C ALA A 357 -22.00 7.46 -21.03
N SER A 358 -21.89 8.71 -21.52
CA SER A 358 -20.79 9.64 -21.23
C SER A 358 -20.62 9.99 -19.75
N ASN A 359 -21.63 9.77 -18.91
CA ASN A 359 -21.60 10.00 -17.47
C ASN A 359 -21.30 8.73 -16.68
N TYR A 360 -21.35 7.56 -17.31
CA TYR A 360 -20.95 6.31 -16.69
C TYR A 360 -19.41 6.23 -16.65
N PHE A 361 -18.83 5.76 -15.55
CA PHE A 361 -17.39 5.64 -15.38
C PHE A 361 -16.83 4.46 -16.17
N THR A 362 -15.80 4.69 -16.99
CA THR A 362 -15.16 3.67 -17.81
C THR A 362 -13.73 3.42 -17.34
N LEU A 363 -13.38 2.14 -17.21
CA LEU A 363 -12.08 1.64 -16.78
C LEU A 363 -11.65 0.55 -17.76
N ASP A 364 -10.37 0.49 -18.12
CA ASP A 364 -9.82 -0.48 -19.09
C ASP A 364 -10.60 -0.53 -20.42
N GLY A 365 -11.16 0.61 -20.84
CA GLY A 365 -11.92 0.78 -22.10
C GLY A 365 -13.38 0.30 -22.05
N LYS A 366 -13.91 -0.11 -20.89
CA LYS A 366 -15.31 -0.56 -20.72
C LYS A 366 -15.99 0.13 -19.53
N PRO A 367 -17.33 0.14 -19.43
CA PRO A 367 -18.02 0.56 -18.21
C PRO A 367 -17.60 -0.26 -16.99
N LEU A 368 -17.41 0.39 -15.83
CA LEU A 368 -17.08 -0.26 -14.56
C LEU A 368 -18.33 -0.92 -13.92
N LEU A 369 -18.20 -2.19 -13.51
CA LEU A 369 -19.19 -2.87 -12.66
C LEU A 369 -18.50 -3.45 -11.43
N VAL A 370 -19.04 -3.14 -10.25
CA VAL A 370 -18.49 -3.62 -8.97
C VAL A 370 -19.36 -4.78 -8.46
N GLY A 371 -18.77 -5.95 -8.23
CA GLY A 371 -19.47 -7.10 -7.65
C GLY A 371 -19.21 -7.23 -6.16
N PHE A 372 -20.24 -7.27 -5.33
CA PHE A 372 -20.12 -7.53 -3.89
C PHE A 372 -20.40 -9.01 -3.58
N GLY A 373 -19.51 -9.62 -2.79
CA GLY A 373 -19.61 -10.99 -2.30
C GLY A 373 -19.48 -12.08 -3.36
N SER A 374 -19.29 -11.75 -4.64
CA SER A 374 -19.56 -12.62 -5.78
C SER A 374 -18.34 -13.19 -6.51
N ARG A 375 -17.12 -12.63 -6.30
CA ARG A 375 -15.90 -12.99 -7.07
C ARG A 375 -15.65 -14.49 -7.20
N ILE A 376 -15.55 -15.22 -6.07
CA ILE A 376 -15.23 -16.66 -6.06
C ILE A 376 -16.23 -17.43 -6.94
N TYR A 377 -17.52 -17.17 -6.75
CA TYR A 377 -18.59 -17.86 -7.45
C TYR A 377 -18.64 -17.48 -8.93
N TYR A 378 -18.37 -16.22 -9.27
CA TYR A 378 -18.29 -15.76 -10.65
C TYR A 378 -17.05 -16.31 -11.38
N ASN A 379 -15.90 -16.41 -10.70
CA ASN A 379 -14.69 -17.01 -11.26
C ASN A 379 -14.87 -18.53 -11.49
N ALA A 380 -15.53 -19.22 -10.56
CA ALA A 380 -15.90 -20.63 -10.72
C ALA A 380 -16.97 -20.88 -11.80
N TYR A 381 -17.81 -19.89 -12.10
CA TYR A 381 -18.94 -20.02 -13.03
C TYR A 381 -18.49 -20.26 -14.49
N GLN A 382 -18.95 -21.38 -15.05
CA GLN A 382 -18.66 -21.84 -16.41
C GLN A 382 -19.81 -21.60 -17.41
N GLY A 383 -20.85 -20.87 -17.00
CA GLY A 383 -21.96 -20.50 -17.89
C GLY A 383 -21.64 -19.31 -18.78
N ASP A 384 -22.67 -18.78 -19.44
CA ASP A 384 -22.54 -17.60 -20.30
C ASP A 384 -22.10 -16.37 -19.48
N LYS A 385 -21.22 -15.55 -20.05
CA LYS A 385 -20.65 -14.33 -19.46
C LYS A 385 -20.83 -13.13 -20.42
N THR A 386 -21.80 -13.22 -21.33
CA THR A 386 -22.08 -12.24 -22.39
C THR A 386 -22.41 -10.84 -21.87
N ASN A 387 -23.03 -10.70 -20.69
CA ASN A 387 -23.31 -9.41 -20.07
C ASN A 387 -22.09 -8.91 -19.29
N THR A 388 -21.51 -9.70 -18.38
CA THR A 388 -20.33 -9.27 -17.60
C THR A 388 -19.12 -8.95 -18.47
N ASN A 389 -18.93 -9.66 -19.60
CA ASN A 389 -17.85 -9.36 -20.56
C ASN A 389 -17.96 -7.96 -21.19
N ARG A 390 -19.10 -7.27 -21.09
CA ARG A 390 -19.27 -5.88 -21.54
C ARG A 390 -18.66 -4.87 -20.56
N PHE A 391 -18.37 -5.29 -19.33
CA PHE A 391 -17.86 -4.44 -18.26
C PHE A 391 -16.39 -4.74 -17.97
N THR A 392 -15.76 -3.80 -17.26
CA THR A 392 -14.56 -4.04 -16.45
C THR A 392 -15.02 -4.33 -15.03
N LEU A 393 -14.61 -5.47 -14.48
CA LEU A 393 -15.03 -5.92 -13.15
C LEU A 393 -14.03 -5.50 -12.07
N ARG A 394 -14.58 -5.10 -10.91
CA ARG A 394 -13.89 -4.85 -9.64
C ARG A 394 -14.78 -5.39 -8.50
N TRP A 395 -14.26 -5.51 -7.28
CA TRP A 395 -14.90 -6.31 -6.22
C TRP A 395 -15.11 -5.54 -4.91
N GLY A 396 -16.35 -5.47 -4.44
CA GLY A 396 -16.81 -4.65 -3.29
C GLY A 396 -16.35 -5.10 -1.89
N ASP A 397 -15.35 -5.98 -1.80
CA ASP A 397 -15.09 -6.84 -0.65
C ASP A 397 -13.68 -6.61 -0.09
N GLY A 398 -13.44 -7.03 1.17
CA GLY A 398 -12.09 -7.41 1.60
C GLY A 398 -11.46 -6.61 2.75
N GLN A 399 -10.90 -7.34 3.72
CA GLN A 399 -9.84 -6.88 4.62
C GLN A 399 -8.56 -7.65 4.27
N ILE A 400 -7.42 -6.97 4.12
CA ILE A 400 -6.15 -7.64 3.80
C ILE A 400 -5.47 -8.13 5.09
N ASP A 401 -5.11 -9.41 5.13
CA ASP A 401 -4.11 -9.93 6.04
C ASP A 401 -2.73 -9.46 5.57
N ALA A 402 -2.09 -8.64 6.40
CA ALA A 402 -0.78 -8.10 6.11
C ALA A 402 0.23 -9.22 5.78
N ASP A 403 0.35 -10.24 6.63
CA ASP A 403 1.44 -11.21 6.55
C ASP A 403 1.29 -12.29 5.49
N THR A 404 0.07 -12.50 4.99
CA THR A 404 -0.22 -13.57 4.02
C THR A 404 -0.80 -13.06 2.71
N ALA A 405 -1.04 -11.76 2.57
CA ALA A 405 -1.80 -11.15 1.48
C ALA A 405 -3.18 -11.83 1.23
N THR A 406 -3.73 -12.49 2.27
CA THR A 406 -5.04 -13.12 2.25
C THR A 406 -6.11 -12.05 2.36
N VAL A 407 -7.10 -12.05 1.48
CA VAL A 407 -8.25 -11.15 1.59
C VAL A 407 -9.36 -11.86 2.34
N TYR A 408 -9.73 -11.36 3.52
CA TYR A 408 -10.93 -11.76 4.23
C TYR A 408 -12.14 -11.10 3.54
N THR A 409 -12.82 -11.86 2.68
CA THR A 409 -14.04 -11.43 1.98
C THR A 409 -15.28 -11.73 2.83
N ALA A 410 -16.46 -11.33 2.35
CA ALA A 410 -17.73 -11.78 2.91
C ALA A 410 -18.00 -13.31 2.72
N ASN A 411 -17.04 -14.08 2.22
CA ASN A 411 -17.03 -15.56 2.19
C ASN A 411 -16.08 -16.18 3.22
N GLY A 412 -15.28 -15.37 3.94
CA GLY A 412 -14.15 -15.82 4.74
C GLY A 412 -12.80 -15.52 4.07
N PRO A 413 -11.69 -16.05 4.63
CA PRO A 413 -10.34 -15.86 4.09
C PRO A 413 -10.19 -16.50 2.71
N GLU A 414 -9.66 -15.72 1.76
CA GLU A 414 -9.29 -16.20 0.43
C GLU A 414 -7.85 -15.77 0.08
N THR A 415 -7.04 -16.68 -0.44
CA THR A 415 -5.74 -16.34 -1.03
C THR A 415 -5.97 -15.79 -2.43
N ILE A 416 -5.75 -14.49 -2.61
CA ILE A 416 -5.96 -13.82 -3.89
C ILE A 416 -4.71 -13.98 -4.77
N PRO A 417 -4.85 -14.31 -6.06
CA PRO A 417 -3.73 -14.30 -7.02
C PRO A 417 -3.08 -12.92 -7.09
N SER A 418 -1.76 -12.85 -7.22
CA SER A 418 -1.05 -11.57 -7.09
C SER A 418 -1.38 -10.54 -8.16
N ASN A 419 -1.81 -11.00 -9.33
CA ASN A 419 -2.32 -10.17 -10.43
C ASN A 419 -3.75 -9.62 -10.19
N GLU A 420 -4.42 -10.00 -9.10
CA GLU A 420 -5.77 -9.55 -8.76
C GLU A 420 -5.83 -8.62 -7.54
N TYR A 421 -4.69 -8.32 -6.88
CA TYR A 421 -4.66 -7.46 -5.70
C TYR A 421 -5.32 -6.09 -5.94
N GLY A 422 -4.99 -5.39 -7.03
CA GLY A 422 -5.58 -4.06 -7.34
C GLY A 422 -7.10 -4.03 -7.63
N LEU A 423 -7.78 -5.19 -7.68
CA LEU A 423 -9.18 -5.29 -8.12
C LEU A 423 -10.23 -5.05 -7.01
N TYR A 424 -9.82 -4.79 -5.77
CA TYR A 424 -10.69 -4.78 -4.59
C TYR A 424 -10.95 -3.39 -4.00
N TYR A 425 -12.24 -3.14 -3.73
CA TYR A 425 -12.90 -1.86 -3.56
C TYR A 425 -13.75 -1.94 -2.26
N GLY A 426 -13.17 -1.67 -1.08
CA GLY A 426 -13.74 -2.10 0.21
C GLY A 426 -14.51 -1.04 1.03
N TRP A 427 -15.36 -1.53 1.95
CA TRP A 427 -16.18 -0.72 2.89
C TRP A 427 -15.72 -0.73 4.35
N ALA A 428 -14.85 -1.65 4.77
CA ALA A 428 -14.59 -1.94 6.19
C ALA A 428 -13.08 -1.87 6.53
N PHE A 429 -12.61 -0.68 6.87
CA PHE A 429 -11.21 -0.43 7.19
C PHE A 429 -10.87 -0.80 8.64
N ILE A 430 -10.22 -1.95 8.82
CA ILE A 430 -9.46 -2.28 10.04
C ILE A 430 -7.97 -2.54 9.73
N ASN A 431 -7.63 -2.96 8.50
CA ASN A 431 -6.24 -3.18 8.04
C ASN A 431 -5.87 -2.38 6.77
N GLY A 432 -6.70 -1.44 6.32
CA GLY A 432 -6.52 -0.71 5.06
C GLY A 432 -7.20 -1.37 3.85
N SER A 433 -7.39 -0.59 2.78
CA SER A 433 -7.60 -1.09 1.41
C SER A 433 -6.25 -1.22 0.71
N LEU A 434 -6.22 -1.87 -0.45
CA LEU A 434 -5.08 -1.74 -1.34
C LEU A 434 -5.10 -0.37 -2.01
N ALA A 435 -3.97 0.31 -2.02
CA ALA A 435 -3.77 1.44 -2.91
C ALA A 435 -3.84 0.93 -4.35
N ASN A 436 -4.75 1.50 -5.13
CA ASN A 436 -4.83 1.30 -6.57
C ASN A 436 -4.94 2.67 -7.24
N ASN A 437 -4.52 2.74 -8.51
CA ASN A 437 -4.71 3.95 -9.31
C ASN A 437 -6.19 4.18 -9.64
N ASP A 438 -7.03 3.16 -9.45
CA ASP A 438 -8.47 3.17 -9.68
C ASP A 438 -9.22 3.72 -8.43
N ALA A 439 -8.80 4.89 -7.96
CA ALA A 439 -9.21 5.48 -6.68
C ALA A 439 -10.73 5.49 -6.49
N MET A 440 -11.20 5.12 -5.29
CA MET A 440 -12.62 4.92 -5.02
C MET A 440 -13.08 5.62 -3.73
N VAL A 441 -14.17 6.36 -3.86
CA VAL A 441 -14.98 6.82 -2.72
C VAL A 441 -16.36 6.16 -2.80
N VAL A 442 -16.73 5.39 -1.76
CA VAL A 442 -18.09 4.86 -1.63
C VAL A 442 -18.90 5.76 -0.71
N MET A 443 -20.07 6.20 -1.20
CA MET A 443 -21.01 7.01 -0.44
C MET A 443 -21.74 6.13 0.59
N PRO A 444 -21.78 6.48 1.89
CA PRO A 444 -22.48 5.67 2.89
C PRO A 444 -23.99 5.67 2.64
N GLY A 445 -24.55 4.46 2.50
CA GLY A 445 -25.86 4.24 1.88
C GLY A 445 -26.92 3.46 2.67
N TRP A 446 -26.87 3.36 4.01
CA TRP A 446 -28.07 3.01 4.79
C TRP A 446 -28.00 3.45 6.25
N ASN A 447 -29.03 4.13 6.75
CA ASN A 447 -29.21 4.43 8.19
C ASN A 447 -30.50 3.75 8.68
N TYR A 448 -30.37 2.60 9.34
CA TYR A 448 -31.49 1.84 9.87
C TYR A 448 -31.88 2.36 11.27
N TYR A 449 -32.83 3.31 11.30
CA TYR A 449 -33.64 3.78 12.45
C TYR A 449 -33.44 3.09 13.82
N LEU A 450 -32.38 3.38 14.60
CA LEU A 450 -32.27 2.96 16.01
C LEU A 450 -31.44 3.90 16.94
N ALA A 451 -31.47 5.24 16.77
CA ALA A 451 -31.04 6.20 17.81
C ALA A 451 -31.54 7.64 17.56
N PRO A 452 -31.70 8.49 18.60
CA PRO A 452 -31.85 9.95 18.44
C PRO A 452 -30.52 10.61 18.04
N ILE A 453 -30.59 11.62 17.16
CA ILE A 453 -29.44 12.32 16.57
C ILE A 453 -28.85 13.37 17.55
N VAL A 454 -27.51 13.51 17.61
CA VAL A 454 -26.83 14.58 18.38
C VAL A 454 -25.57 15.10 17.64
N SER A 455 -25.40 16.42 17.59
CA SER A 455 -24.25 17.16 17.01
C SER A 455 -23.23 17.66 18.09
N ARG A 456 -22.00 18.17 17.78
CA ARG A 456 -20.88 18.41 18.76
C ARG A 456 -20.24 19.82 18.92
N VAL A 457 -19.05 20.18 18.35
CA VAL A 457 -18.45 21.56 18.31
C VAL A 457 -17.30 21.81 17.30
N TYR A 458 -17.45 22.84 16.44
CA TYR A 458 -16.39 23.56 15.71
C TYR A 458 -16.66 25.08 15.56
N ASN A 459 -15.63 25.93 15.71
CA ASN A 459 -15.70 27.40 15.62
C ASN A 459 -16.72 28.07 16.59
N GLY A 460 -16.91 27.48 17.77
CA GLY A 460 -17.94 27.88 18.75
C GLY A 460 -19.35 27.37 18.43
N VAL A 461 -19.54 26.64 17.33
CA VAL A 461 -20.83 26.17 16.81
C VAL A 461 -20.86 24.62 16.72
N PRO A 462 -21.86 23.91 17.26
CA PRO A 462 -21.89 22.45 17.28
C PRO A 462 -21.73 21.64 15.97
N GLY A 463 -20.74 20.71 15.98
CA GLY A 463 -20.54 19.53 15.11
C GLY A 463 -19.16 18.87 15.33
N ASP A 464 -18.88 17.55 15.39
CA ASP A 464 -19.66 16.29 15.57
C ASP A 464 -18.76 15.18 16.20
N ARG A 465 -19.32 14.04 16.69
CA ARG A 465 -18.63 12.72 16.81
C ARG A 465 -19.55 11.57 17.29
N TYR A 466 -19.24 10.36 16.80
CA TYR A 466 -19.86 9.03 16.92
C TYR A 466 -19.84 8.34 18.31
N LYS A 467 -20.43 7.12 18.37
CA LYS A 467 -19.96 5.99 19.20
C LYS A 467 -20.10 4.68 18.39
N LEU A 468 -19.20 3.69 18.58
CA LEU A 468 -19.30 2.39 17.91
C LEU A 468 -20.62 1.69 18.29
N ALA A 469 -21.24 1.05 17.30
CA ALA A 469 -22.02 -0.17 17.52
C ALA A 469 -21.22 -1.32 16.88
N GLU A 470 -20.83 -2.31 17.68
CA GLU A 470 -20.26 -3.54 17.13
C GLU A 470 -21.27 -4.24 16.23
N VAL A 471 -20.75 -4.94 15.23
CA VAL A 471 -21.50 -5.89 14.42
C VAL A 471 -22.04 -6.98 15.34
N TRP A 472 -23.34 -6.92 15.59
CA TRP A 472 -24.18 -7.97 16.19
C TRP A 472 -23.92 -8.28 17.69
N TYR A 473 -25.00 -8.09 18.46
CA TYR A 473 -25.24 -8.47 19.87
C TYR A 473 -24.69 -7.60 21.02
N ASN A 474 -25.68 -7.18 21.83
CA ASN A 474 -25.69 -7.06 23.29
C ASN A 474 -25.63 -5.65 23.92
N THR A 475 -26.26 -5.55 25.10
CA THR A 475 -26.72 -4.33 25.76
C THR A 475 -25.92 -4.04 27.03
N ASN A 476 -25.39 -2.82 27.17
CA ASN A 476 -25.56 -1.91 28.33
C ASN A 476 -24.65 -0.67 28.22
N TRP A 477 -25.04 0.42 28.88
CA TRP A 477 -24.45 1.75 28.72
C TRP A 477 -24.10 2.36 30.08
N GLU A 478 -22.92 2.98 30.20
CA GLU A 478 -22.64 3.98 31.25
C GLU A 478 -21.53 4.96 30.78
N HIS A 479 -21.29 6.03 31.55
CA HIS A 479 -20.68 7.29 31.10
C HIS A 479 -19.54 7.75 32.03
N ASP A 480 -18.35 8.04 31.49
CA ASP A 480 -17.22 8.63 32.25
C ASP A 480 -16.80 9.99 31.64
N PRO A 481 -16.72 11.08 32.44
CA PRO A 481 -16.39 12.42 31.96
C PRO A 481 -14.89 12.81 31.93
N ASN A 482 -13.91 11.93 32.23
CA ASN A 482 -12.49 12.33 32.26
C ASN A 482 -11.50 11.32 31.62
N PHE A 483 -11.26 11.34 30.29
CA PHE A 483 -10.09 10.65 29.72
C PHE A 483 -9.53 11.24 28.40
N TYR A 484 -8.20 11.30 28.32
CA TYR A 484 -7.40 11.46 27.10
C TYR A 484 -6.94 10.09 26.59
N TRP A 485 -7.13 9.77 25.30
CA TRP A 485 -6.39 8.74 24.53
C TRP A 485 -6.45 9.19 23.03
N ASN A 486 -5.40 9.17 22.20
CA ASN A 486 -4.49 8.10 21.77
C ASN A 486 -5.22 6.89 21.16
N MET A 487 -4.83 6.46 19.96
CA MET A 487 -5.24 5.17 19.40
C MET A 487 -4.00 4.37 18.99
N THR A 488 -3.52 3.54 19.90
CA THR A 488 -2.73 2.36 19.52
C THR A 488 -3.22 1.11 20.27
N LYS A 489 -3.00 -0.04 19.61
CA LYS A 489 -3.40 -1.42 19.96
C LYS A 489 -3.50 -1.73 21.46
N SER A 490 -4.45 -2.59 21.82
CA SER A 490 -4.08 -3.87 22.47
C SER A 490 -5.11 -4.98 22.28
N TYR A 491 -4.62 -6.17 21.92
CA TYR A 491 -5.27 -7.46 22.15
C TYR A 491 -4.54 -8.09 23.35
N ASN A 492 -5.25 -8.57 24.37
CA ASN A 492 -4.80 -9.73 25.17
C ASN A 492 -5.89 -10.25 26.12
N TYR A 493 -6.14 -11.55 26.04
CA TYR A 493 -7.01 -12.31 26.96
C TYR A 493 -6.29 -12.58 28.29
N ARG A 494 -7.01 -12.59 29.43
CA ARG A 494 -6.79 -13.53 30.55
C ARG A 494 -7.88 -13.45 31.64
N TYR A 495 -8.39 -14.61 32.05
CA TYR A 495 -9.10 -14.80 33.32
C TYR A 495 -8.13 -14.70 34.51
N LYS A 496 -8.56 -14.08 35.62
CA LYS A 496 -8.74 -14.74 36.94
C LYS A 496 -9.22 -13.76 38.04
N THR A 497 -9.94 -14.33 39.00
CA THR A 497 -10.21 -13.82 40.37
C THR A 497 -8.90 -13.57 41.13
N GLU A 498 -8.84 -12.79 42.22
CA GLU A 498 -9.87 -12.26 43.14
C GLU A 498 -9.77 -10.73 43.31
#